data_AF-A0A442GBF5-F1
#
_entry.id   AF-A0A442GBF5-F1
#
_cell.length_a   1.000
_cell.length_b   1.000
_cell.length_c   1.000
_cell.angle_alpha   90.00
_cell.angle_beta   90.00
_cell.angle_gamma   90.00
#
_symmetry.space_group_name_H-M   'P 1'
#
loop_
_entity.id
_entity.type
_entity.pdbx_description
1 polymer ?
#
loop_
_entity_poly.entity_id
_entity_poly.type
_entity_poly.pdbx_seq_one_letter_code
_entity_poly.pdbx_strand_id
1 'polypeptide(L)'
;QFYQSLEPEFVLKRLTASLTPPKSVRLSIVNDRIVADGEAADTWIDRAHAAARQLSAGGPVFDISKVRDVSPEAREAERWQAYVSRLSTQPGIIVTEQKVRDGQFYIAGLRDPL
;
A
#
# COMPACT_ATOMS: atom_id res chain seq x y z
N GLN A 1 -22.73 14.21 -25.81
CA GLN A 1 -21.99 14.25 -24.52
C GLN A 1 -22.59 13.17 -23.63
N PHE A 2 -21.83 12.11 -23.31
CA PHE A 2 -22.34 11.04 -22.44
C PHE A 2 -22.34 11.55 -20.99
N TYR A 3 -23.51 11.69 -20.40
CA TYR A 3 -23.65 11.91 -18.96
C TYR A 3 -23.10 10.67 -18.25
N GLN A 4 -21.86 10.73 -17.75
CA GLN A 4 -21.41 9.75 -16.77
C GLN A 4 -22.00 10.16 -15.43
N SER A 5 -22.84 9.30 -14.85
CA SER A 5 -23.35 9.54 -13.50
C SER A 5 -22.19 9.52 -12.51
N LEU A 6 -22.18 10.54 -11.65
CA LEU A 6 -21.25 10.68 -10.52
C LEU A 6 -21.81 10.02 -9.24
N GLU A 7 -23.01 9.43 -9.31
CA GLU A 7 -23.55 8.69 -8.18
C GLU A 7 -22.63 7.51 -7.81
N PRO A 8 -22.36 7.29 -6.52
CA PRO A 8 -21.38 6.31 -6.05
C PRO A 8 -21.54 4.90 -6.62
N GLU A 9 -22.77 4.44 -6.86
CA GLU A 9 -23.03 3.11 -7.40
C GLU A 9 -22.53 2.94 -8.84
N PHE A 10 -22.69 3.96 -9.68
CA PHE A 10 -22.18 3.93 -11.05
C PHE A 10 -20.67 4.09 -11.09
N VAL A 11 -20.12 4.93 -10.20
CA VAL A 11 -18.67 5.07 -10.05
C VAL A 11 -18.05 3.76 -9.57
N LEU A 12 -18.66 3.09 -8.59
CA LEU A 12 -18.23 1.79 -8.08
C LEU A 12 -18.18 0.74 -9.20
N LYS A 13 -19.26 0.61 -9.99
CA LYS A 13 -19.30 -0.33 -11.14
C LYS A 13 -18.17 -0.04 -12.14
N ARG A 14 -17.94 1.24 -12.45
CA ARG A 14 -16.88 1.66 -13.37
C ARG A 14 -15.49 1.36 -12.83
N LEU A 15 -15.22 1.68 -11.57
CA LEU A 15 -13.95 1.37 -10.91
C LEU A 15 -13.70 -0.14 -10.89
N THR A 16 -14.71 -0.95 -10.55
CA THR A 16 -14.59 -2.42 -10.57
C THR A 16 -14.22 -2.92 -11.97
N ALA A 17 -14.87 -2.40 -13.01
CA ALA A 17 -14.60 -2.80 -14.39
C ALA A 17 -13.22 -2.32 -14.90
N SER A 18 -12.81 -1.09 -14.56
CA SER A 18 -11.58 -0.49 -15.09
C SER A 18 -10.32 -0.91 -14.31
N LEU A 19 -10.42 -1.04 -12.99
CA LEU A 19 -9.28 -1.39 -12.14
C LEU A 19 -9.04 -2.89 -12.03
N THR A 20 -10.06 -3.71 -12.35
CA THR A 20 -10.01 -5.18 -12.26
C THR A 20 -9.40 -5.64 -10.93
N PRO A 21 -10.03 -5.32 -9.77
CA PRO A 21 -9.46 -5.56 -8.46
C PRO A 21 -9.05 -7.02 -8.25
N PRO A 22 -7.89 -7.29 -7.61
CA PRO A 22 -7.52 -8.62 -7.18
C PRO A 22 -8.61 -9.25 -6.31
N LYS A 23 -8.65 -10.59 -6.24
CA LYS A 23 -9.68 -11.33 -5.48
C LYS A 23 -9.76 -10.96 -3.99
N SER A 24 -8.65 -10.53 -3.42
CA SER A 24 -8.52 -10.05 -2.03
C SER A 24 -9.04 -8.64 -1.82
N VAL A 25 -9.12 -7.82 -2.87
CA VAL A 25 -9.59 -6.43 -2.78
C VAL A 25 -11.09 -6.36 -3.00
N ARG A 26 -11.79 -5.76 -2.04
CA ARG A 26 -13.22 -5.46 -2.13
C ARG A 26 -13.40 -3.95 -2.25
N LEU A 27 -14.22 -3.55 -3.21
CA LEU A 27 -14.68 -2.17 -3.34
C LEU A 27 -16.12 -2.09 -2.79
N SER A 28 -16.38 -1.12 -1.91
CA SER A 28 -17.68 -0.93 -1.28
C SER A 28 -18.00 0.55 -1.10
N ILE A 29 -19.29 0.88 -0.92
CA ILE A 29 -19.70 2.25 -0.60
C ILE A 29 -19.89 2.36 0.92
N VAL A 30 -19.22 3.32 1.53
CA VAL A 30 -19.31 3.64 2.96
C VAL A 30 -19.43 5.15 3.11
N ASN A 31 -20.56 5.63 3.61
CA ASN A 31 -20.83 7.06 3.84
C ASN A 31 -20.52 7.93 2.60
N ASP A 32 -21.09 7.57 1.44
CA ASP A 32 -20.90 8.28 0.16
C ASP A 32 -19.46 8.25 -0.41
N ARG A 33 -18.58 7.42 0.16
CA ARG A 33 -17.22 7.17 -0.32
C ARG A 33 -17.11 5.77 -0.87
N ILE A 34 -16.27 5.59 -1.87
CA ILE A 34 -15.86 4.27 -2.32
C ILE A 34 -14.62 3.87 -1.52
N VAL A 35 -14.69 2.76 -0.80
CA VAL A 35 -13.59 2.23 0.02
C VAL A 35 -13.08 0.95 -0.63
N ALA A 36 -11.77 0.90 -0.90
CA ALA A 36 -11.04 -0.32 -1.22
C ALA A 36 -10.43 -0.90 0.07
N ASP A 37 -10.67 -2.19 0.29
CA ASP A 37 -10.15 -2.94 1.44
C ASP A 37 -9.59 -4.28 0.94
N GLY A 38 -8.39 -4.64 1.37
CA GLY A 38 -7.77 -5.92 1.04
C GLY A 38 -6.28 -5.84 0.79
N GLU A 39 -5.77 -6.75 -0.04
CA GLU A 39 -4.34 -6.86 -0.35
C GLU A 39 -4.13 -6.77 -1.85
N ALA A 40 -3.16 -5.99 -2.29
CA ALA A 40 -2.81 -5.84 -3.70
C ALA A 40 -1.32 -5.61 -3.89
N ALA A 41 -0.83 -5.87 -5.09
CA ALA A 41 0.51 -5.42 -5.49
C ALA A 41 0.50 -3.90 -5.75
N ASP A 42 1.65 -3.28 -5.55
CA ASP A 42 2.00 -1.89 -5.88
C ASP A 42 1.40 -1.41 -7.23
N THR A 43 1.53 -2.20 -8.30
CA THR A 43 1.01 -1.86 -9.64
C THR A 43 -0.51 -1.67 -9.69
N TRP A 44 -1.27 -2.36 -8.85
CA TRP A 44 -2.71 -2.12 -8.74
C TRP A 44 -3.00 -0.90 -7.85
N ILE A 45 -2.26 -0.74 -6.76
CA ILE A 45 -2.37 0.39 -5.83
C ILE A 45 -2.11 1.72 -6.56
N ASP A 46 -1.08 1.77 -7.42
CA ASP A 46 -0.76 2.94 -8.25
C ASP A 46 -1.90 3.32 -9.20
N ARG A 47 -2.49 2.32 -9.87
CA ARG A 47 -3.66 2.51 -10.75
C ARG A 47 -4.86 3.00 -9.95
N ALA A 48 -5.08 2.46 -8.76
CA ALA A 48 -6.15 2.90 -7.87
C ALA A 48 -5.93 4.36 -7.45
N HIS A 49 -4.71 4.75 -7.04
CA HIS A 49 -4.38 6.13 -6.71
C HIS A 49 -4.56 7.09 -7.89
N ALA A 50 -4.20 6.67 -9.10
CA ALA A 50 -4.45 7.44 -10.31
C ALA A 50 -5.95 7.67 -10.54
N ALA A 51 -6.78 6.65 -10.36
CA ALA A 51 -8.24 6.76 -10.44
C ALA A 51 -8.81 7.68 -9.34
N ALA A 52 -8.30 7.60 -8.10
CA ALA A 52 -8.72 8.47 -7.01
C ALA A 52 -8.46 9.95 -7.32
N ARG A 53 -7.30 10.28 -7.90
CA ARG A 53 -6.97 11.64 -8.34
C ARG A 53 -7.90 12.15 -9.45
N GLN A 54 -8.36 11.27 -10.33
CA GLN A 54 -9.35 11.65 -11.36
C GLN A 54 -10.73 11.95 -10.77
N LEU A 55 -11.13 11.24 -9.72
CA LEU A 55 -12.43 11.43 -9.05
C LEU A 55 -12.49 12.67 -8.17
N SER A 56 -11.36 13.15 -7.62
CA SER A 56 -11.35 14.37 -6.82
C SER A 56 -11.83 15.64 -7.56
N ALA A 57 -12.06 15.57 -8.87
CA ALA A 57 -12.67 16.62 -9.69
C ALA A 57 -14.22 16.64 -9.65
N GLY A 58 -14.84 16.24 -8.53
CA GLY A 58 -16.29 16.34 -8.32
C GLY A 58 -17.06 15.01 -8.22
N GLY A 59 -16.37 13.87 -8.18
CA GLY A 59 -16.97 12.56 -7.87
C GLY A 59 -16.81 12.16 -6.39
N PRO A 60 -17.36 11.00 -6.00
CA PRO A 60 -17.19 10.46 -4.65
C PRO A 60 -15.71 10.18 -4.37
N VAL A 61 -15.31 10.35 -3.11
CA VAL A 61 -13.95 10.03 -2.67
C VAL A 61 -13.69 8.54 -2.86
N PHE A 62 -12.56 8.19 -3.48
CA PHE A 62 -12.06 6.82 -3.55
C PHE A 62 -10.93 6.63 -2.54
N ASP A 63 -11.27 6.02 -1.40
CA ASP A 63 -10.37 5.74 -0.28
C ASP A 63 -9.72 4.37 -0.45
N ILE A 64 -8.38 4.38 -0.56
CA ILE A 64 -7.56 3.18 -0.79
C ILE A 64 -6.71 2.87 0.46
N SER A 65 -6.88 3.62 1.55
CA SER A 65 -6.03 3.54 2.75
C SER A 65 -6.07 2.18 3.45
N LYS A 66 -7.11 1.36 3.21
CA LYS A 66 -7.25 0.01 3.77
C LYS A 66 -6.70 -1.09 2.87
N VAL A 67 -6.08 -0.74 1.75
CA VAL A 67 -5.39 -1.71 0.90
C VAL A 67 -3.94 -1.85 1.37
N ARG A 68 -3.57 -3.06 1.79
CA ARG A 68 -2.18 -3.38 2.14
C ARG A 68 -1.40 -3.74 0.89
N ASP A 69 -0.22 -3.12 0.72
CA ASP A 69 0.74 -3.54 -0.29
C ASP A 69 1.36 -4.89 0.10
N VAL A 70 1.27 -5.85 -0.82
CA VAL A 70 1.87 -7.19 -0.67
C VAL A 70 2.82 -7.52 -1.80
N SER A 71 3.34 -6.48 -2.48
CA SER A 71 4.45 -6.59 -3.44
C SER A 71 5.65 -7.33 -2.81
N PRO A 72 6.45 -8.04 -3.62
CA PRO A 72 7.70 -8.64 -3.14
C PRO A 72 8.57 -7.66 -2.36
N GLU A 73 8.70 -6.44 -2.86
CA GLU A 73 9.49 -5.35 -2.30
C GLU A 73 8.96 -4.91 -0.93
N ALA A 74 7.63 -4.73 -0.79
CA ALA A 74 7.02 -4.42 0.51
C ALA A 74 7.27 -5.53 1.53
N ARG A 75 7.10 -6.79 1.12
CA ARG A 75 7.37 -7.96 1.99
C ARG A 75 8.84 -8.08 2.38
N GLU A 76 9.76 -7.73 1.48
CA GLU A 76 11.18 -7.68 1.77
C GLU A 76 11.51 -6.58 2.78
N ALA A 77 10.94 -5.39 2.61
CA ALA A 77 11.08 -4.29 3.54
C ALA A 77 10.54 -4.64 4.93
N GLU A 78 9.37 -5.29 5.04
CA GLU A 78 8.81 -5.77 6.31
C GLU A 78 9.75 -6.77 6.99
N ARG A 79 10.26 -7.77 6.25
CA ARG A 79 11.22 -8.75 6.77
C ARG A 79 12.50 -8.07 7.26
N TRP A 80 13.00 -7.10 6.51
CA TRP A 80 14.17 -6.32 6.90
C TRP A 80 13.92 -5.58 8.23
N GLN A 81 12.81 -4.86 8.35
CA GLN A 81 12.48 -4.12 9.56
C GLN A 81 12.33 -5.04 10.78
N ALA A 82 11.72 -6.22 10.60
CA ALA A 82 11.64 -7.22 11.65
C ALA A 82 13.02 -7.73 12.08
N TYR A 83 13.92 -7.98 11.12
CA TYR A 83 15.30 -8.40 11.39
C TYR A 83 16.06 -7.33 12.18
N VAL A 84 16.00 -6.07 11.75
CA VAL A 84 16.64 -4.94 12.44
C VAL A 84 16.10 -4.78 13.85
N SER A 85 14.77 -4.84 14.04
CA SER A 85 14.13 -4.70 15.35
C SER A 85 14.57 -5.80 16.32
N ARG A 86 14.76 -7.02 15.81
CA ARG A 86 15.33 -8.12 16.60
C ARG A 86 16.80 -7.85 16.93
N LEU A 87 17.59 -7.39 15.97
CA LEU A 87 19.02 -7.15 16.16
C LEU A 87 19.27 -6.03 17.19
N SER A 88 18.46 -4.97 17.18
CA SER A 88 18.59 -3.83 18.11
C SER A 88 18.17 -4.17 19.55
N THR A 89 17.46 -5.28 19.75
CA THR A 89 17.06 -5.75 21.09
C THR A 89 18.00 -6.84 21.63
N GLN A 90 18.98 -7.29 20.85
CA GLN A 90 19.98 -8.25 21.32
C GLN A 90 20.99 -7.59 22.26
N PRO A 91 21.21 -8.12 23.47
CA PRO A 91 22.26 -7.64 24.36
C PRO A 91 23.63 -7.66 23.68
N GLY A 92 24.42 -6.62 23.90
CA GLY A 92 25.74 -6.48 23.29
C GLY A 92 25.73 -6.08 21.81
N ILE A 93 24.57 -5.73 21.23
CA ILE A 93 24.48 -5.22 19.86
C ILE A 93 23.84 -3.84 19.85
N ILE A 94 24.49 -2.88 19.18
CA ILE A 94 23.96 -1.53 18.95
C ILE A 94 23.93 -1.28 17.46
N VAL A 95 22.73 -1.04 16.92
CA VAL A 95 22.55 -0.64 15.52
C VAL A 95 22.75 0.87 15.39
N THR A 96 23.71 1.31 14.58
CA THR A 96 24.02 2.75 14.39
C THR A 96 23.65 3.26 13.02
N GLU A 97 23.56 2.38 12.01
CA GLU A 97 23.22 2.76 10.64
C GLU A 97 22.38 1.66 9.98
N GLN A 98 21.39 2.09 9.20
CA GLN A 98 20.64 1.25 8.27
C GLN A 98 20.51 2.00 6.96
N LYS A 99 20.73 1.33 5.84
CA LYS A 99 20.55 1.92 4.51
C LYS A 99 20.08 0.89 3.50
N VAL A 100 19.36 1.36 2.49
CA VAL A 100 19.03 0.59 1.29
C VAL A 100 19.86 1.15 0.15
N ARG A 101 20.60 0.29 -0.56
CA ARG A 101 21.40 0.68 -1.73
C ARG A 101 21.32 -0.43 -2.78
N ASP A 102 21.01 -0.06 -4.02
CA ASP A 102 20.95 -0.97 -5.16
C ASP A 102 20.05 -2.21 -4.90
N GLY A 103 18.92 -1.98 -4.22
CA GLY A 103 17.97 -3.05 -3.84
C GLY A 103 18.42 -3.94 -2.68
N GLN A 104 19.55 -3.64 -2.05
CA GLN A 104 20.12 -4.42 -0.95
C GLN A 104 20.05 -3.65 0.37
N PHE A 105 19.77 -4.38 1.44
CA PHE A 105 19.73 -3.84 2.80
C PHE A 105 21.11 -3.94 3.46
N TYR A 106 21.56 -2.83 4.05
CA TYR A 106 22.81 -2.75 4.79
C TYR A 106 22.54 -2.27 6.22
N ILE A 107 23.22 -2.87 7.18
CA ILE A 107 23.19 -2.49 8.59
C ILE A 107 24.62 -2.44 9.14
N ALA A 108 24.90 -1.43 9.94
CA ALA A 108 26.17 -1.29 10.65
C ALA A 108 25.93 -0.89 12.10
N GLY A 109 26.89 -1.22 12.96
CA GLY A 109 26.74 -1.08 14.39
C GLY A 109 27.94 -1.61 15.17
N LEU A 110 27.81 -1.56 16.48
CA LEU A 110 28.79 -2.12 17.41
C LEU A 110 28.27 -3.46 17.93
N ARG A 111 29.17 -4.44 18.02
CA ARG A 111 28.94 -5.69 18.72
C ARG A 111 30.00 -5.83 19.80
N ASP A 112 29.58 -5.86 21.05
CA ASP A 112 30.42 -6.15 22.20
C ASP A 112 30.26 -7.63 22.58
N PRO A 113 31.25 -8.50 22.28
CA PRO A 113 31.24 -9.86 22.76
C PRO A 113 31.62 -9.86 24.24
N LEU A 114 30.61 -9.90 25.11
CA LEU A 114 30.81 -10.24 26.53
C LEU A 114 31.64 -11.52 26.70
#